data_AF-A0A968Q3S1-F1
#
_entry.id   AF-A0A968Q3S1-F1
#
_cell.length_a   1.000
_cell.length_b   1.000
_cell.length_c   1.000
_cell.angle_alpha   90.00
_cell.angle_beta   90.00
_cell.angle_gamma   90.00
#
_symmetry.space_group_name_H-M   'P 1'
#
loop_
_entity.id
_entity.type
_entity.pdbx_description
1 polymer ?
#
loop_
_entity_poly.entity_id
_entity_poly.type
_entity_poly.pdbx_seq_one_letter_code
_entity_poly.pdbx_strand_id
1 'polypeptide(L)'
;QAPEAVVYHRHRQSLGELRRQWYRYGCSNRYLHELHGVPLSRALTVGEMGYRLLRWVGKELPQTLVKDVSSQGNDGAWFTWFTTPLDLWCAQARSQGQRRAQLPDMARDIAWLEEPHQPKHSPELDG
;
A
#
# COMPACT_ATOMS: atom_id res chain seq x y z
N GLN A 1 2.44 32.54 11.26
CA GLN A 1 3.59 31.67 10.92
C GLN A 1 3.35 30.34 11.60
N ALA A 2 3.04 29.29 10.83
CA ALA A 2 2.81 27.95 11.40
C ALA A 2 4.18 27.36 11.76
N PRO A 3 4.43 26.94 13.01
CA PRO A 3 5.73 26.41 13.42
C PRO A 3 5.98 25.09 12.68
N GLU A 4 7.22 24.90 12.27
CA GLU A 4 7.72 23.74 11.53
C GLU A 4 7.08 22.43 11.99
N ALA A 5 6.16 21.91 11.18
CA ALA A 5 5.74 20.52 11.31
C ALA A 5 6.96 19.68 10.93
N VAL A 6 7.72 19.24 11.94
CA VAL A 6 8.78 18.26 11.76
C VAL A 6 8.11 16.98 11.25
N VAL A 7 8.12 16.80 9.93
CA VAL A 7 7.63 15.59 9.28
C VAL A 7 8.64 14.50 9.61
N TYR A 8 8.37 13.74 10.67
CA TYR A 8 9.08 12.50 10.93
C TYR A 8 8.82 11.55 9.76
N HIS A 9 9.74 11.49 8.81
CA HIS A 9 9.81 10.40 7.85
C HIS A 9 10.16 9.14 8.64
N ARG A 10 9.13 8.48 9.18
CA ARG A 10 9.28 7.17 9.81
C ARG A 10 9.77 6.22 8.71
N HIS A 11 11.07 5.96 8.71
CA HIS A 11 11.71 5.03 7.81
C HIS A 11 11.05 3.67 8.07
N ARG A 12 10.17 3.23 7.16
CA ARG A 12 9.44 1.97 7.31
C ARG A 12 10.44 0.85 7.10
N GLN A 13 11.03 0.37 8.19
CA GLN A 13 12.18 -0.54 8.15
C GLN A 13 11.82 -1.99 8.45
N SER A 14 10.52 -2.30 8.65
CA SER A 14 10.09 -3.67 8.99
C SER A 14 9.09 -4.28 8.00
N LEU A 15 9.19 -5.60 7.83
CA LEU A 15 8.20 -6.40 7.09
C LEU A 15 6.79 -6.28 7.68
N GLY A 16 6.70 -6.04 9.00
CA GLY A 16 5.43 -5.79 9.69
C GLY A 16 4.76 -4.49 9.24
N GLU A 17 5.52 -3.40 9.09
CA GLU A 17 5.03 -2.12 8.58
C GLU A 17 4.65 -2.21 7.10
N LEU A 18 5.46 -2.90 6.29
CA LEU A 18 5.14 -3.20 4.89
C LEU A 18 3.80 -3.94 4.78
N ARG A 19 3.61 -4.99 5.58
CA ARG A 19 2.34 -5.75 5.61
C ARG A 19 1.16 -4.85 6.00
N ARG A 20 1.32 -4.00 7.02
CA ARG A 20 0.28 -3.04 7.44
C ARG A 20 -0.05 -2.04 6.33
N GLN A 21 0.96 -1.59 5.58
CA GLN A 21 0.77 -0.67 4.45
C GLN A 21 -0.04 -1.34 3.33
N TRP A 22 0.32 -2.56 2.93
CA TRP A 22 -0.44 -3.30 1.92
C TRP A 22 -1.86 -3.64 2.36
N TYR A 23 -2.04 -3.98 3.65
CA TYR A 23 -3.37 -4.16 4.24
C TYR A 23 -4.21 -2.88 4.12
N ARG A 24 -3.64 -1.71 4.49
CA ARG A 24 -4.31 -0.40 4.36
C ARG A 24 -4.69 -0.08 2.91
N TYR A 25 -3.83 -0.40 1.95
CA TYR A 25 -4.15 -0.24 0.53
C TYR A 25 -5.32 -1.13 0.10
N GLY A 26 -5.41 -2.36 0.63
CA GLY A 26 -6.58 -3.21 0.45
C GLY A 26 -7.86 -2.59 0.98
N CYS A 27 -7.82 -2.02 2.19
CA CYS A 27 -8.97 -1.34 2.79
C CYS A 27 -9.41 -0.13 1.97
N SER A 28 -8.46 0.73 1.57
CA SER A 28 -8.74 1.90 0.73
C SER A 28 -9.36 1.50 -0.61
N ASN A 29 -8.89 0.42 -1.23
CA ASN A 29 -9.46 -0.08 -2.48
C ASN A 29 -10.92 -0.52 -2.30
N ARG A 30 -11.26 -1.12 -1.15
CA ARG A 30 -12.65 -1.45 -0.81
C ARG A 30 -13.50 -0.19 -0.64
N TYR A 31 -13.00 0.82 0.06
CA TYR A 31 -13.75 2.07 0.24
C TYR A 31 -14.00 2.79 -1.08
N LEU A 32 -13.01 2.83 -1.97
CA LEU A 32 -13.20 3.39 -3.32
C LEU A 32 -14.21 2.58 -4.14
N HIS A 33 -14.22 1.25 -3.99
CA HIS A 33 -15.26 0.42 -4.60
C HIS A 33 -16.65 0.74 -4.07
N GLU A 34 -16.80 0.91 -2.75
CA GLU A 34 -18.09 1.21 -2.13
C GLU A 34 -18.59 2.63 -2.43
N LEU A 35 -17.69 3.62 -2.53
CA LEU A 35 -18.04 5.01 -2.82
C LEU A 35 -18.22 5.31 -4.31
N HIS A 36 -17.38 4.72 -5.17
CA HIS A 36 -17.28 5.08 -6.59
C HIS A 36 -17.47 3.90 -7.54
N GLY A 37 -17.73 2.68 -7.05
CA GLY A 37 -17.93 1.50 -7.89
C GLY A 37 -16.67 0.96 -8.57
N VAL A 38 -15.47 1.43 -8.19
CA VAL A 38 -14.18 1.03 -8.79
C VAL A 38 -14.00 -0.49 -8.69
N PRO A 39 -13.63 -1.21 -9.77
CA PRO A 39 -13.52 -2.67 -9.73
C PRO A 39 -12.49 -3.16 -8.70
N LEU A 40 -12.88 -4.16 -7.93
CA LEU A 40 -12.01 -4.76 -6.92
C LEU A 40 -10.98 -5.69 -7.56
N SER A 41 -9.74 -5.63 -7.05
CA SER A 41 -8.70 -6.55 -7.46
C SER A 41 -9.07 -7.97 -7.00
N ARG A 42 -8.96 -8.96 -7.90
CA ARG A 42 -9.18 -10.37 -7.56
C ARG A 42 -8.16 -10.82 -6.53
N ALA A 43 -8.63 -11.50 -5.48
CA ALA A 43 -7.74 -12.15 -4.52
C ALA A 43 -7.06 -13.36 -5.18
N LEU A 44 -5.76 -13.52 -4.96
CA LEU A 44 -5.07 -14.75 -5.33
C LEU A 44 -5.60 -15.90 -4.48
N THR A 45 -5.94 -17.01 -5.12
CA THR A 45 -6.30 -18.25 -4.43
C THR A 45 -5.05 -18.92 -3.86
N VAL A 46 -5.23 -19.75 -2.82
CA VAL A 46 -4.11 -20.51 -2.22
C VAL A 46 -3.43 -21.40 -3.26
N GLY A 47 -4.20 -22.00 -4.18
CA GLY A 47 -3.68 -22.80 -5.28
C GLY A 47 -2.80 -22.00 -6.24
N GLU A 48 -3.22 -20.78 -6.62
CA GLU A 48 -2.42 -19.91 -7.49
C GLU A 48 -1.16 -19.39 -6.80
N MET A 49 -1.24 -19.09 -5.49
CA MET A 49 -0.07 -18.73 -4.69
C MET A 49 0.92 -19.89 -4.64
N GLY A 50 0.44 -21.11 -4.37
CA GLY A 50 1.25 -22.32 -4.37
C GLY A 50 1.89 -22.58 -5.73
N TYR A 51 1.11 -22.50 -6.81
CA TYR A 51 1.63 -22.66 -8.18
C TYR A 51 2.73 -21.64 -8.51
N ARG A 52 2.51 -20.36 -8.20
CA ARG A 52 3.51 -19.30 -8.42
C ARG A 52 4.77 -19.54 -7.61
N LEU A 53 4.63 -19.98 -6.36
CA LEU A 53 5.75 -20.30 -5.49
C LEU A 53 6.53 -21.51 -6.01
N LEU A 54 5.86 -22.61 -6.38
CA LEU A 54 6.50 -23.79 -6.98
C LEU A 54 7.20 -23.45 -8.29
N ARG A 55 6.55 -22.67 -9.16
CA ARG A 55 7.15 -22.20 -10.42
C ARG A 55 8.40 -21.38 -10.16
N TRP A 56 8.36 -20.49 -9.17
CA TRP A 56 9.50 -19.66 -8.80
C TRP A 56 10.64 -20.51 -8.24
N VAL A 57 10.37 -21.43 -7.30
CA VAL A 57 11.38 -22.36 -6.75
C VAL A 57 11.98 -23.24 -7.85
N GLY A 58 11.16 -23.74 -8.79
CA GLY A 58 11.61 -24.68 -9.81
C GLY A 58 12.30 -24.03 -11.01
N LYS A 59 12.04 -22.75 -11.30
CA LYS A 59 12.52 -22.10 -12.52
C LYS A 59 13.34 -20.85 -12.27
N GLU A 60 12.87 -19.96 -11.41
CA GLU A 60 13.47 -18.63 -11.26
C GLU A 60 14.62 -18.65 -10.25
N LEU A 61 14.45 -19.34 -9.13
CA LEU A 61 15.49 -19.50 -8.11
C LEU A 61 16.76 -20.22 -8.65
N PRO A 62 16.66 -21.32 -9.42
CA PRO A 62 17.85 -21.97 -9.98
C PRO A 62 18.54 -21.10 -11.03
N GLN A 63 17.78 -20.31 -11.79
CA GLN A 63 18.34 -19.40 -12.79
C GLN A 63 19.10 -18.24 -12.15
N THR A 64 18.62 -17.68 -11.04
CA THR A 64 19.35 -16.65 -10.30
C THR A 64 20.57 -17.24 -9.61
N LEU A 65 20.46 -18.43 -9.02
CA LEU A 65 21.57 -19.17 -8.43
C LEU A 65 22.72 -19.44 -9.42
N VAL A 66 22.41 -19.94 -10.62
CA VAL A 66 23.43 -20.22 -11.65
C VAL A 66 24.11 -18.95 -12.13
N LYS A 67 23.36 -17.84 -12.25
CA LYS A 67 23.92 -16.54 -12.62
C LYS A 67 24.85 -16.00 -11.53
N ASP A 68 24.43 -16.06 -10.27
CA ASP A 68 25.22 -15.57 -9.14
C ASP A 68 26.52 -16.39 -8.93
N VAL A 69 26.53 -17.67 -9.27
CA VAL A 69 27.75 -18.52 -9.21
C VAL A 69 28.66 -18.29 -10.42
N SER A 70 28.10 -17.99 -11.61
CA SER A 70 28.87 -17.81 -12.84
C SER A 70 29.42 -16.39 -13.01
N SER A 71 28.84 -15.38 -12.36
CA SER A 71 29.35 -14.01 -12.37
C SER A 71 30.03 -13.69 -11.04
N GLN A 72 31.34 -13.47 -11.06
CA GLN A 72 32.19 -13.10 -9.92
C GLN A 72 31.88 -11.71 -9.32
N GLY A 73 30.67 -11.18 -9.50
CA GLY A 73 30.34 -9.79 -9.15
C GLY A 73 28.85 -9.51 -9.22
N ASN A 74 28.10 -10.00 -8.23
CA ASN A 74 26.73 -9.57 -8.05
C ASN A 74 26.51 -9.17 -6.58
N ASP A 75 27.22 -8.12 -6.17
CA ASP A 75 27.01 -7.41 -4.90
C ASP A 75 25.63 -6.75 -4.90
N GLY A 76 24.57 -7.55 -4.74
CA GLY A 76 23.21 -7.03 -4.65
C GLY A 76 22.09 -7.98 -5.06
N ALA A 77 22.29 -8.99 -5.91
CA ALA A 77 21.16 -9.73 -6.48
C ALA A 77 20.43 -10.71 -5.55
N TRP A 78 20.89 -10.88 -4.31
CA TRP A 78 20.24 -11.73 -3.31
C TRP A 78 18.79 -11.29 -3.02
N PHE A 79 18.43 -10.00 -3.19
CA PHE A 79 17.04 -9.56 -2.98
C PHE A 79 16.07 -10.22 -3.97
N THR A 80 16.52 -10.59 -5.18
CA THR A 80 15.69 -11.27 -6.19
C THR A 80 15.23 -12.66 -5.73
N TRP A 81 15.90 -13.24 -4.74
CA TRP A 81 15.52 -14.50 -4.12
C TRP A 81 14.35 -14.32 -3.13
N PHE A 82 14.05 -13.08 -2.74
CA PHE A 82 12.96 -12.77 -1.81
C PHE A 82 11.82 -12.00 -2.47
N THR A 83 11.96 -11.52 -3.71
CA THR A 83 10.92 -10.72 -4.40
C THR A 83 9.61 -11.49 -4.52
N THR A 84 9.61 -12.69 -5.11
CA THR A 84 8.39 -13.48 -5.29
C THR A 84 7.68 -13.84 -3.98
N PRO A 85 8.34 -14.39 -2.94
CA PRO A 85 7.65 -14.66 -1.68
C PRO A 85 7.16 -13.37 -1.00
N LEU A 86 7.91 -12.25 -1.12
CA LEU A 86 7.49 -10.96 -0.60
C LEU A 86 6.26 -10.42 -1.35
N ASP A 87 6.20 -10.57 -2.66
CA ASP A 87 5.07 -10.16 -3.50
C ASP A 87 3.82 -10.96 -3.16
N LEU A 88 3.94 -12.29 -3.01
CA LEU A 88 2.83 -13.14 -2.59
C LEU A 88 2.32 -12.75 -1.19
N TRP A 89 3.23 -12.47 -0.26
CA TRP A 89 2.89 -12.00 1.08
C TRP A 89 2.15 -10.65 1.05
N CYS A 90 2.64 -9.70 0.26
CA CYS A 90 2.03 -8.38 0.09
C CYS A 90 0.64 -8.49 -0.57
N ALA A 91 0.51 -9.32 -1.60
CA ALA A 91 -0.76 -9.60 -2.29
C ALA A 91 -1.78 -10.21 -1.33
N GLN A 92 -1.36 -11.12 -0.45
CA GLN A 92 -2.22 -11.69 0.58
C GLN A 92 -2.65 -10.63 1.60
N ALA A 93 -1.74 -9.78 2.07
CA ALA A 93 -2.05 -8.70 3.01
C ALA A 93 -3.07 -7.71 2.42
N ARG A 94 -2.87 -7.29 1.17
CA ARG A 94 -3.82 -6.46 0.42
C ARG A 94 -5.19 -7.12 0.29
N SER A 95 -5.22 -8.38 -0.13
CA SER A 95 -6.47 -9.14 -0.29
C SER A 95 -7.22 -9.26 1.04
N GLN A 96 -6.51 -9.46 2.16
CA GLN A 96 -7.13 -9.49 3.49
C GLN A 96 -7.74 -8.14 3.87
N GLY A 97 -7.03 -7.03 3.63
CA GLY A 97 -7.56 -5.69 3.87
C GLY A 97 -8.83 -5.42 3.07
N GLN A 98 -8.82 -5.79 1.80
CA GLN A 98 -9.98 -5.62 0.90
C GLN A 98 -11.19 -6.46 1.31
N ARG A 99 -10.98 -7.67 1.88
CA ARG A 99 -12.09 -8.52 2.36
C ARG A 99 -12.67 -8.08 3.70
N ARG A 100 -11.83 -7.54 4.60
CA ARG A 100 -12.23 -7.20 5.97
C ARG A 100 -12.75 -5.78 6.10
N ALA A 101 -12.33 -4.88 5.21
CA ALA A 101 -12.85 -3.53 5.18
C ALA A 101 -14.33 -3.54 4.79
N GLN A 102 -15.09 -2.73 5.50
CA GLN A 102 -16.47 -2.35 5.22
C GLN A 102 -16.53 -0.86 5.53
N LEU A 103 -17.10 -0.05 4.64
CA LEU A 103 -17.23 1.38 4.91
C LEU A 103 -18.27 1.55 6.03
N PRO A 104 -17.93 2.25 7.13
CA PRO A 104 -18.93 2.61 8.14
C PRO A 104 -20.02 3.48 7.51
N ASP A 105 -21.27 3.29 7.91
CA ASP A 105 -22.40 4.04 7.32
C ASP A 105 -22.21 5.57 7.41
N MET A 106 -21.67 6.05 8.53
CA MET A 106 -21.36 7.47 8.75
C MET A 106 -20.27 8.03 7.83
N ALA A 107 -19.45 7.18 7.20
CA ALA A 107 -18.41 7.64 6.25
C ALA A 107 -18.97 7.94 4.85
N ARG A 108 -20.26 7.66 4.61
CA ARG A 108 -20.99 8.15 3.43
C ARG A 108 -21.39 9.61 3.57
N ASP A 109 -21.51 10.09 4.81
CA ASP A 109 -21.80 11.48 5.11
C ASP A 109 -20.48 12.26 5.10
N ILE A 110 -20.14 12.82 3.93
CA ILE A 110 -19.03 13.76 3.83
C ILE A 110 -19.47 15.05 4.51
N ALA A 111 -19.02 15.27 5.75
CA ALA A 111 -19.07 16.58 6.37
C ALA A 111 -18.15 17.50 5.58
N TRP A 112 -18.73 18.26 4.65
CA TRP A 112 -18.01 19.29 3.93
C TRP A 112 -17.45 20.29 4.95
N LEU A 113 -16.14 20.54 4.88
CA LEU A 113 -15.52 21.60 5.67
C LEU A 113 -16.20 22.92 5.29
N GLU A 114 -16.92 23.51 6.23
CA GLU A 114 -17.44 24.87 6.09
C GLU A 114 -16.27 25.79 5.72
N GLU A 115 -16.46 26.58 4.67
CA GLU A 115 -15.45 27.54 4.22
C GLU A 115 -15.00 28.39 5.41
N PRO A 116 -13.68 28.61 5.59
CA PRO A 116 -13.21 29.45 6.68
C PRO A 116 -13.88 30.82 6.56
N HIS A 117 -14.69 31.16 7.55
CA HIS A 117 -15.34 32.46 7.68
C HIS A 117 -14.26 33.54 7.55
N GLN A 118 -14.16 34.16 6.37
CA GLN A 118 -13.34 35.35 6.22
C GLN A 118 -14.00 36.45 7.05
N PRO A 119 -13.30 37.06 8.03
CA PRO A 119 -13.85 38.22 8.71
C PRO A 119 -14.03 39.31 7.65
N LYS A 120 -15.26 39.81 7.53
CA LYS A 120 -15.58 40.94 6.67
C LYS A 120 -14.67 42.10 7.08
N HIS A 121 -13.80 42.53 6.17
CA HIS A 121 -13.03 43.75 6.35
C HIS A 121 -14.05 44.88 6.51
N SER A 122 -14.21 45.40 7.72
CA SER A 122 -14.96 46.63 7.96
C SER A 122 -14.34 47.72 7.09
N PRO A 123 -15.12 48.50 6.31
CA PRO A 123 -14.59 49.70 5.70
C PRO A 123 -14.16 50.63 6.84
N GLU A 124 -12.90 51.02 6.82
CA GLU A 124 -12.38 52.14 7.60
C GLU A 124 -13.33 53.33 7.41
N LEU A 125 -13.73 53.90 8.55
CA LEU A 125 -14.48 55.14 8.63
C LEU A 125 -13.58 56.25 8.10
N ASP A 126 -13.98 56.86 6.98
CA ASP A 126 -13.55 58.21 6.61
C ASP A 126 -13.82 59.15 7.80
N GLY A 127 -12.76 59.85 8.23
CA GLY A 127 -12.78 60.91 9.24
C GLY A 127 -11.60 61.84 9.06
#